data_AF-X0RTY4-F1
#
_entry.id   AF-X0RTY4-F1
#
_cell.length_a   1.000
_cell.length_b   1.000
_cell.length_c   1.000
_cell.angle_alpha   90.00
_cell.angle_beta   90.00
_cell.angle_gamma   90.00
#
_symmetry.space_group_name_H-M   'P 1'
#
loop_
_entity.id
_entity.type
_entity.pdbx_description
1 polymer ?
#
loop_
_entity_poly.entity_id
_entity_poly.type
_entity_poly.pdbx_seq_one_letter_code
_entity_poly.pdbx_strand_id
1 'polypeptide(L)'
;MPNEFSETVDKIVANYLNRFNLQLKSFPEKDRDELVNEIHSHIYESFTNDPTKNEVERIFNVLDKLGEPGDVIASRMPEAMVSMGKDKKRPLYILAGIFIALFGLPLGVGGVAVLFGLVITLLALIFSYYVAAFSLTLAGWLGAIISVVKIINPYFLDSYIDWTPIVSDPTLNGIITLSVSLITAAMGILLFWFGRYIMRGFKFLISMPFEKIKEIKRKRRLNGIGRGQGARHV
;
A
#
# COMPACT_ATOMS: atom_id res chain seq x y z
N MET A 1 2.99 -19.49 -35.18
CA MET A 1 4.24 -20.10 -35.67
C MET A 1 5.36 -19.44 -34.90
N PRO A 2 6.32 -20.17 -34.30
CA PRO A 2 7.41 -19.51 -33.58
C PRO A 2 8.20 -18.71 -34.63
N ASN A 3 8.32 -17.42 -34.37
CA ASN A 3 9.08 -16.51 -35.19
C ASN A 3 10.56 -16.88 -35.02
N GLU A 4 11.19 -17.46 -36.05
CA GLU A 4 12.49 -18.12 -35.90
C GLU A 4 13.65 -17.11 -35.96
N PHE A 5 14.33 -16.95 -34.83
CA PHE A 5 15.66 -16.37 -34.76
C PHE A 5 16.71 -17.39 -35.24
N SER A 6 17.92 -16.92 -35.59
CA SER A 6 19.06 -17.83 -35.72
C SER A 6 19.43 -18.44 -34.36
N GLU A 7 20.04 -19.63 -34.35
CA GLU A 7 20.32 -20.39 -33.12
C GLU A 7 21.12 -19.59 -32.07
N THR A 8 22.00 -18.67 -32.53
CA THR A 8 22.80 -17.83 -31.63
C THR A 8 21.96 -16.70 -31.02
N VAL A 9 21.11 -16.06 -31.83
CA VAL A 9 20.22 -14.98 -31.37
C VAL A 9 19.15 -15.55 -30.43
N ASP A 10 18.62 -16.73 -30.73
CA ASP A 10 17.63 -17.41 -29.90
C ASP A 10 18.16 -17.66 -28.48
N LYS A 11 19.41 -18.11 -28.34
CA LYS A 11 20.06 -18.29 -27.03
C LYS A 11 20.19 -16.97 -26.25
N ILE A 12 20.47 -15.86 -26.93
CA ILE A 12 20.59 -14.54 -26.30
C ILE A 12 19.22 -14.06 -25.80
N VAL A 13 18.20 -14.18 -26.66
CA VAL A 13 16.80 -13.81 -26.31
C VAL A 13 16.27 -14.69 -25.18
N ALA A 14 16.48 -16.01 -25.25
CA ALA A 14 16.08 -16.95 -24.21
C ALA A 14 16.72 -16.62 -22.85
N ASN A 15 17.99 -16.21 -22.83
CA ASN A 15 18.65 -15.78 -21.59
C ASN A 15 17.95 -14.53 -21.01
N TYR A 16 17.68 -13.53 -21.84
CA TYR A 16 16.98 -12.32 -21.44
C TYR A 16 15.58 -12.64 -20.88
N LEU A 17 14.78 -13.42 -21.62
CA LEU A 17 13.43 -13.82 -21.22
C LEU A 17 13.43 -14.67 -19.94
N ASN A 18 14.44 -15.51 -19.73
CA ASN A 18 14.58 -16.28 -18.50
C ASN A 18 14.83 -15.35 -17.30
N ARG A 19 15.72 -14.36 -17.44
CA ARG A 19 15.97 -13.35 -16.40
C ARG A 19 14.71 -12.52 -16.10
N PHE A 20 13.96 -12.17 -17.14
CA PHE A 20 12.67 -11.48 -17.03
C PHE A 20 11.64 -12.34 -16.28
N ASN A 21 11.50 -13.61 -16.66
CA ASN A 21 10.58 -14.57 -16.03
C ASN A 21 10.90 -14.82 -14.55
N LEU A 22 12.19 -14.94 -14.20
CA LEU A 22 12.63 -15.10 -12.82
C LEU A 22 12.22 -13.93 -11.92
N GLN A 23 12.17 -12.71 -12.46
CA GLN A 23 11.74 -11.53 -11.72
C GLN A 23 10.21 -11.42 -11.60
N LEU A 24 9.47 -12.08 -12.48
CA LEU A 24 8.00 -12.18 -12.44
C LEU A 24 7.49 -13.36 -11.59
N LYS A 25 8.35 -14.07 -10.84
CA LYS A 25 7.96 -15.28 -10.09
C LYS A 25 6.82 -15.06 -9.07
N SER A 26 6.61 -13.83 -8.61
CA SER A 26 5.51 -13.45 -7.71
C SER A 26 4.17 -13.19 -8.41
N PHE A 27 4.14 -13.17 -9.75
CA PHE A 27 2.95 -12.93 -10.55
C PHE A 27 2.18 -14.25 -10.78
N PRO A 28 0.85 -14.18 -11.00
CA PRO A 28 0.08 -15.32 -11.48
C PRO A 28 0.66 -15.87 -12.79
N GLU A 29 0.66 -17.18 -12.94
CA GLU A 29 1.26 -17.89 -14.08
C GLU A 29 0.68 -17.41 -15.43
N LYS A 30 -0.64 -17.24 -15.51
CA LYS A 30 -1.31 -16.74 -16.71
C LYS A 30 -0.80 -15.35 -17.15
N ASP A 31 -0.74 -14.41 -16.21
CA ASP A 31 -0.34 -13.02 -16.50
C ASP A 31 1.16 -12.94 -16.84
N ARG A 32 1.96 -13.80 -16.20
CA ARG A 32 3.40 -13.93 -16.47
C ARG A 32 3.64 -14.41 -17.90
N ASP A 33 2.91 -15.43 -18.33
CA ASP A 33 3.07 -16.00 -19.67
C ASP A 33 2.61 -15.01 -20.76
N GLU A 34 1.55 -14.24 -20.50
CA GLU A 34 1.09 -13.17 -21.39
C GLU A 34 2.16 -12.07 -21.57
N LEU A 35 2.72 -11.58 -20.46
CA LEU A 35 3.79 -10.57 -20.48
C LEU A 35 5.07 -11.08 -21.16
N VAL A 36 5.46 -12.32 -20.91
CA VAL A 36 6.62 -12.93 -21.57
C VAL A 36 6.41 -13.02 -23.08
N ASN A 37 5.21 -13.42 -23.51
CA ASN A 37 4.88 -13.51 -24.94
C ASN A 37 4.83 -12.14 -25.62
N GLU A 38 4.29 -11.12 -24.96
CA GLU A 38 4.28 -9.74 -25.46
C GLU A 38 5.70 -9.21 -25.68
N ILE A 39 6.57 -9.37 -24.67
CA ILE A 39 7.98 -8.95 -24.76
C ILE A 39 8.71 -9.73 -25.85
N HIS A 40 8.48 -11.04 -25.95
CA HIS A 40 9.07 -11.86 -27.00
C HIS A 40 8.65 -11.37 -28.40
N SER A 41 7.37 -11.04 -28.59
CA SER A 41 6.86 -10.46 -29.84
C SER A 41 7.52 -9.12 -30.16
N HIS A 42 7.64 -8.23 -29.16
CA HIS A 42 8.24 -6.92 -29.33
C HIS A 42 9.74 -7.00 -29.69
N ILE A 43 10.47 -7.94 -29.09
CA ILE A 43 11.88 -8.21 -29.43
C ILE A 43 11.97 -8.67 -30.88
N TYR A 44 11.12 -9.60 -31.31
CA TYR A 44 11.14 -10.10 -32.69
C TYR A 44 10.80 -9.02 -33.72
N GLU A 45 9.79 -8.20 -33.47
CA GLU A 45 9.40 -7.10 -34.33
C GLU A 45 10.51 -6.05 -34.43
N SER A 46 11.11 -5.69 -33.28
CA SER A 46 12.23 -4.74 -33.23
C SER A 46 13.47 -5.30 -33.93
N PHE A 47 13.73 -6.60 -33.80
CA PHE A 47 14.84 -7.28 -34.47
C PHE A 47 14.65 -7.29 -35.99
N THR A 48 13.45 -7.58 -36.48
CA THR A 48 13.15 -7.63 -37.91
C THR A 48 13.24 -6.25 -38.57
N ASN A 49 12.83 -5.20 -37.85
CA ASN A 49 12.81 -3.83 -38.34
C ASN A 49 14.16 -3.11 -38.21
N ASP A 50 15.16 -3.70 -37.54
CA ASP A 50 16.47 -3.07 -37.36
C ASP A 50 17.37 -3.33 -38.60
N PRO A 51 17.87 -2.26 -39.26
CA PRO A 51 18.62 -2.37 -40.52
C PRO A 51 20.06 -2.89 -40.33
N THR A 52 20.49 -3.17 -39.10
CA THR A 52 21.84 -3.68 -38.80
C THR A 52 22.07 -5.03 -39.48
N LYS A 53 23.13 -5.13 -40.28
CA LYS A 53 23.43 -6.34 -41.08
C LYS A 53 23.83 -7.54 -40.23
N ASN A 54 24.60 -7.30 -39.16
CA ASN A 54 25.05 -8.35 -38.26
C ASN A 54 23.93 -8.71 -37.27
N GLU A 55 23.47 -9.96 -37.31
CA GLU A 55 22.38 -10.44 -36.44
C GLU A 55 22.67 -10.31 -34.93
N VAL A 56 23.91 -10.59 -34.52
CA VAL A 56 24.31 -10.51 -33.11
C VAL A 56 24.31 -9.06 -32.64
N GLU A 57 24.88 -8.15 -33.43
CA GLU A 57 24.86 -6.72 -33.15
C GLU A 57 23.44 -6.15 -33.14
N ARG A 58 22.61 -6.60 -34.09
CA ARG A 58 21.21 -6.22 -34.19
C ARG A 58 20.42 -6.58 -32.93
N ILE A 59 20.57 -7.81 -32.41
CA ILE A 59 19.85 -8.20 -31.19
C ILE A 59 20.37 -7.45 -29.96
N PHE A 60 21.67 -7.19 -29.85
CA PHE A 60 22.20 -6.35 -28.77
C PHE A 60 21.64 -4.93 -28.83
N ASN A 61 21.54 -4.32 -30.01
CA ASN A 61 20.91 -3.01 -30.18
C ASN A 61 19.44 -3.01 -29.74
N VAL A 62 18.68 -4.07 -30.02
CA VAL A 62 17.29 -4.21 -29.58
C VAL A 62 17.21 -4.36 -28.06
N LEU A 63 18.04 -5.22 -27.46
CA LEU A 63 18.03 -5.45 -26.01
C LEU A 63 18.53 -4.22 -25.23
N ASP A 64 19.50 -3.47 -25.76
CA ASP A 64 19.97 -2.22 -25.16
C ASP A 64 18.89 -1.13 -25.18
N LYS A 65 18.09 -1.05 -26.25
CA LYS A 65 16.91 -0.17 -26.32
C LYS A 65 15.81 -0.59 -25.34
N LEU A 66 15.65 -1.90 -25.12
CA LEU A 66 14.69 -2.44 -24.16
C LEU A 66 15.12 -2.16 -22.72
N GLY A 67 16.42 -2.24 -22.45
CA GLY A 67 17.02 -2.06 -21.12
C GLY A 67 17.07 -3.35 -20.31
N GLU A 68 17.46 -3.24 -19.04
CA GLU A 68 17.54 -4.40 -18.13
C GLU A 68 16.14 -4.93 -17.79
N PRO A 69 15.96 -6.26 -17.64
CA PRO A 69 14.64 -6.87 -17.36
C PRO A 69 13.88 -6.23 -16.19
N GLY A 70 14.61 -5.78 -15.15
CA GLY A 70 14.01 -5.16 -13.98
C GLY A 70 13.42 -3.78 -14.22
N ASP A 71 14.03 -3.00 -15.10
CA ASP A 71 13.55 -1.67 -15.45
C ASP A 71 12.32 -1.75 -16.35
N VAL A 72 12.31 -2.73 -17.27
CA VAL A 72 11.15 -3.06 -18.12
C VAL A 72 9.95 -3.45 -17.25
N ILE A 73 10.13 -4.35 -16.27
CA ILE A 73 9.05 -4.73 -15.35
C ILE A 73 8.58 -3.53 -14.51
N ALA A 74 9.49 -2.69 -14.02
CA ALA A 74 9.14 -1.54 -13.20
C ALA A 74 8.24 -0.54 -13.93
N SER A 75 8.47 -0.32 -15.22
CA SER A 75 7.63 0.56 -16.05
C SER A 75 6.20 0.04 -16.27
N ARG A 76 6.02 -1.29 -16.26
CA ARG A 76 4.74 -1.97 -16.53
C ARG A 76 4.01 -2.46 -15.27
N MET A 77 4.70 -2.48 -14.14
CA MET A 77 4.17 -2.88 -12.83
C MET A 77 2.86 -2.15 -12.42
N PRO A 78 2.69 -0.84 -12.69
CA PRO A 78 1.46 -0.12 -12.34
C PRO A 78 0.22 -0.67 -13.07
N GLU A 79 0.34 -0.93 -14.38
CA GLU A 79 -0.75 -1.43 -15.21
C GLU A 79 -1.13 -2.87 -14.82
N ALA A 80 -0.14 -3.74 -14.63
CA ALA A 80 -0.34 -5.13 -14.23
C ALA A 80 -0.95 -5.27 -12.82
N MET A 81 -0.59 -4.40 -11.87
CA MET A 81 -1.23 -4.41 -10.55
C MET A 81 -2.67 -3.90 -10.57
N VAL A 82 -2.98 -2.94 -11.44
CA VAL A 82 -4.34 -2.42 -11.62
C VAL A 82 -5.25 -3.47 -12.27
N SER A 83 -4.77 -4.22 -13.28
CA SER A 83 -5.54 -5.31 -13.89
C SER A 83 -5.80 -6.45 -12.91
N MET A 84 -4.78 -6.89 -12.15
CA MET A 84 -4.95 -7.89 -11.07
C MET A 84 -5.94 -7.45 -9.99
N GLY A 85 -5.99 -6.15 -9.67
CA GLY A 85 -6.94 -5.59 -8.71
C GLY A 85 -8.39 -5.67 -9.19
N LYS A 86 -8.63 -5.53 -10.50
CA LYS A 86 -9.97 -5.66 -11.12
C LYS A 86 -10.46 -7.11 -11.10
N ASP A 87 -9.61 -8.07 -11.44
CA ASP A 87 -10.01 -9.47 -11.56
C ASP A 87 -10.21 -10.16 -10.20
N LYS A 88 -9.49 -9.75 -9.15
CA LYS A 88 -9.56 -10.42 -7.83
C LYS A 88 -10.54 -9.81 -6.82
N LYS A 89 -11.30 -8.75 -7.16
CA LYS A 89 -12.16 -7.99 -6.22
C LYS A 89 -11.46 -7.63 -4.90
N ARG A 90 -10.13 -7.47 -4.90
CA ARG A 90 -9.35 -7.13 -3.71
C ARG A 90 -8.95 -5.65 -3.81
N PRO A 91 -9.74 -4.73 -3.22
CA PRO A 91 -9.55 -3.28 -3.39
C PRO A 91 -8.16 -2.80 -2.93
N LEU A 92 -7.50 -3.55 -2.04
CA LEU A 92 -6.14 -3.27 -1.58
C LEU A 92 -5.07 -3.31 -2.70
N TYR A 93 -5.25 -4.12 -3.75
CA TYR A 93 -4.30 -4.17 -4.87
C TYR A 93 -4.47 -3.00 -5.84
N ILE A 94 -5.69 -2.51 -6.02
CA ILE A 94 -5.98 -1.28 -6.78
C ILE A 94 -5.33 -0.09 -6.06
N LEU A 95 -5.49 -0.02 -4.74
CA LEU A 95 -4.80 0.96 -3.90
C LEU A 95 -3.27 0.83 -4.02
N ALA A 96 -2.71 -0.39 -3.98
CA ALA A 96 -1.28 -0.59 -4.16
C ALA A 96 -0.78 -0.14 -5.54
N GLY A 97 -1.52 -0.41 -6.62
CA GLY A 97 -1.20 0.04 -7.98
C GLY A 97 -1.26 1.56 -8.13
N ILE A 98 -2.29 2.20 -7.57
CA ILE A 98 -2.41 3.67 -7.52
C ILE A 98 -1.25 4.28 -6.73
N PHE A 99 -0.92 3.70 -5.58
CA PHE A 99 0.24 4.12 -4.79
C PHE A 99 1.50 4.01 -5.67
N ILE A 100 1.81 2.84 -6.24
CA ILE A 100 3.02 2.65 -7.06
C ILE A 100 3.05 3.59 -8.27
N ALA A 101 1.93 3.85 -8.94
CA ALA A 101 1.83 4.83 -10.02
C ALA A 101 2.16 6.25 -9.54
N LEU A 102 1.65 6.65 -8.36
CA LEU A 102 1.98 7.92 -7.71
C LEU A 102 3.45 7.97 -7.22
N PHE A 103 4.05 6.86 -6.81
CA PHE A 103 5.45 6.80 -6.33
C PHE A 103 6.49 6.58 -7.43
N GLY A 104 6.09 6.09 -8.60
CA GLY A 104 6.97 5.69 -9.71
C GLY A 104 7.25 6.79 -10.73
N LEU A 105 6.37 7.80 -10.86
CA LEU A 105 6.66 8.96 -11.68
C LEU A 105 7.64 9.90 -10.97
N PRO A 106 8.61 10.52 -11.67
CA PRO A 106 9.41 11.63 -11.14
C PRO A 106 8.52 12.87 -11.05
N LEU A 107 7.52 12.80 -10.17
CA LEU A 107 6.67 13.94 -9.87
C LEU A 107 7.60 14.96 -9.21
N GLY A 108 7.73 16.14 -9.82
CA GLY A 108 8.46 17.24 -9.24
C GLY A 108 7.90 17.68 -7.88
N VAL A 109 8.21 18.89 -7.46
CA VAL A 109 7.81 19.41 -6.13
C VAL A 109 6.31 19.22 -5.82
N GLY A 110 5.44 19.25 -6.84
CA GLY A 110 4.01 19.00 -6.70
C GLY A 110 3.62 17.57 -6.27
N GLY A 111 4.31 16.52 -6.73
CA GLY A 111 4.00 15.15 -6.28
C GLY A 111 4.40 14.90 -4.85
N VAL A 112 5.53 15.46 -4.43
CA VAL A 112 5.95 15.41 -3.03
C VAL A 112 4.90 16.06 -2.12
N ALA A 113 4.34 17.20 -2.52
CA ALA A 113 3.26 17.86 -1.78
C ALA A 113 1.99 17.00 -1.69
N VAL A 114 1.57 16.36 -2.79
CA VAL A 114 0.42 15.44 -2.80
C VAL A 114 0.67 14.24 -1.87
N LEU A 115 1.88 13.69 -1.86
CA LEU A 115 2.25 12.60 -0.97
C LEU A 115 2.19 13.00 0.50
N PHE A 116 2.75 14.15 0.86
CA PHE A 116 2.64 14.67 2.22
C PHE A 116 1.19 14.94 2.60
N GLY A 117 0.40 15.54 1.72
CA GLY A 117 -1.03 15.77 1.94
C GLY A 117 -1.80 14.47 2.20
N LEU A 118 -1.53 13.42 1.42
CA LEU A 118 -2.16 12.12 1.59
C LEU A 118 -1.76 11.44 2.91
N VAL A 119 -0.48 11.49 3.27
CA VAL A 119 0.00 10.95 4.55
C VAL A 119 -0.60 11.71 5.74
N ILE A 120 -0.62 13.04 5.69
CA ILE A 120 -1.23 13.88 6.73
C ILE A 120 -2.73 13.58 6.85
N THR A 121 -3.43 13.43 5.73
CA THR A 121 -4.87 13.10 5.72
C THR A 121 -5.13 11.74 6.35
N LEU A 122 -4.32 10.72 6.00
CA LEU A 122 -4.42 9.39 6.62
C LEU A 122 -4.14 9.45 8.13
N LEU A 123 -3.12 10.19 8.55
CA LEU A 123 -2.80 10.36 9.97
C LEU A 123 -3.93 11.08 10.72
N ALA A 124 -4.50 12.14 10.14
CA ALA A 124 -5.62 12.88 10.71
C ALA A 124 -6.86 11.99 10.84
N LEU A 125 -7.13 11.13 9.86
CA LEU A 125 -8.24 10.18 9.89
C LEU A 125 -8.05 9.13 11.00
N ILE A 126 -6.83 8.58 11.14
CA ILE A 126 -6.50 7.65 12.24
C ILE A 126 -6.65 8.35 13.60
N PHE A 127 -6.13 9.57 13.72
CA PHE A 127 -6.23 10.35 14.96
C PHE A 127 -7.69 10.63 15.33
N SER A 128 -8.49 11.11 14.38
CA SER A 128 -9.92 11.38 14.56
C SER A 128 -10.69 10.14 15.02
N TYR A 129 -10.38 8.97 14.45
CA TYR A 129 -10.94 7.70 14.88
C TYR A 129 -10.68 7.39 16.36
N TYR A 130 -9.44 7.55 16.82
CA TYR A 130 -9.08 7.31 18.22
C TYR A 130 -9.69 8.34 19.16
N VAL A 131 -9.79 9.61 18.75
CA VAL A 131 -10.48 10.65 19.52
C VAL A 131 -11.96 10.29 19.68
N ALA A 132 -12.63 9.84 18.61
CA ALA A 132 -14.03 9.41 18.69
C ALA A 132 -14.22 8.20 19.62
N ALA A 133 -13.35 7.18 19.52
CA ALA A 133 -13.38 6.01 20.40
C ALA A 133 -13.18 6.40 21.89
N PHE A 134 -12.21 7.29 22.15
CA PHE A 134 -11.93 7.82 23.48
C PHE A 134 -13.12 8.60 24.04
N SER A 135 -13.66 9.53 23.25
CA SER A 135 -14.80 10.37 23.64
C SER A 135 -16.04 9.55 23.96
N LEU A 136 -16.37 8.54 23.15
CA LEU A 136 -17.50 7.63 23.44
C LEU A 136 -17.30 6.83 24.72
N THR A 137 -16.09 6.32 24.93
CA THR A 137 -15.74 5.56 26.14
C THR A 137 -15.89 6.46 27.38
N LEU A 138 -15.30 7.65 27.34
CA LEU A 138 -15.34 8.60 28.45
C LEU A 138 -16.76 9.09 28.74
N ALA A 139 -17.52 9.46 27.69
CA ALA A 139 -18.91 9.89 27.83
C ALA A 139 -19.79 8.79 28.41
N GLY A 140 -19.64 7.54 27.96
CA GLY A 140 -20.38 6.40 28.52
C GLY A 140 -20.05 6.14 29.99
N TRP A 141 -18.78 6.24 30.40
CA TRP A 141 -18.41 6.09 31.81
C TRP A 141 -18.93 7.23 32.69
N LEU A 142 -18.80 8.49 32.25
CA LEU A 142 -19.33 9.64 33.00
C LEU A 142 -20.85 9.58 33.10
N GLY A 143 -21.55 9.23 32.00
CA GLY A 143 -22.99 9.01 31.99
C GLY A 143 -23.42 7.93 32.98
N ALA A 144 -22.70 6.80 33.04
CA ALA A 144 -22.99 5.73 33.98
C ALA A 144 -22.84 6.19 35.44
N ILE A 145 -21.79 6.96 35.76
CA ILE A 145 -21.60 7.51 37.12
C ILE A 145 -22.75 8.45 37.48
N ILE A 146 -23.12 9.36 36.57
CA ILE A 146 -24.25 10.29 36.73
C ILE A 146 -25.55 9.51 36.98
N SER A 147 -25.82 8.47 36.19
CA SER A 147 -27.01 7.63 36.36
C SER A 147 -27.02 6.89 37.70
N VAL A 148 -25.88 6.38 38.18
CA VAL A 148 -25.79 5.74 39.50
C VAL A 148 -26.09 6.74 40.63
N VAL A 149 -25.52 7.96 40.55
CA VAL A 149 -25.81 9.03 41.52
C VAL A 149 -27.31 9.35 41.53
N LYS A 150 -27.95 9.41 40.36
CA LYS A 150 -29.39 9.67 40.23
C LYS A 150 -30.26 8.55 40.82
N ILE A 151 -29.84 7.29 40.70
CA ILE A 151 -30.55 6.15 41.31
C ILE A 151 -30.49 6.23 42.84
N ILE A 152 -29.34 6.65 43.41
CA ILE A 152 -29.14 6.74 44.86
C ILE A 152 -29.80 8.00 45.43
N ASN A 153 -29.67 9.14 44.74
CA ASN A 153 -30.22 10.42 45.16
C ASN A 153 -30.77 11.20 43.94
N PRO A 154 -32.07 11.06 43.63
CA PRO A 154 -32.65 11.62 42.40
C PRO A 154 -32.60 13.15 42.37
N TYR A 155 -32.76 13.82 43.52
CA TYR A 155 -32.87 15.28 43.59
C TYR A 155 -31.52 16.00 43.63
N PHE A 156 -30.41 15.28 43.82
CA PHE A 156 -29.08 15.90 43.96
C PHE A 156 -28.64 16.64 42.68
N LEU A 157 -28.96 16.08 41.51
CA LEU A 157 -28.50 16.61 40.22
C LEU A 157 -29.51 17.55 39.56
N ASP A 158 -30.77 17.55 40.00
CA ASP A 158 -31.84 18.37 39.42
C ASP A 158 -31.55 19.88 39.51
N SER A 159 -30.72 20.30 40.48
CA SER A 159 -30.31 21.72 40.62
C SER A 159 -29.23 22.16 39.61
N TYR A 160 -28.50 21.21 39.02
CA TYR A 160 -27.36 21.49 38.16
C TYR A 160 -27.61 21.12 36.70
N ILE A 161 -28.55 20.20 36.47
CA ILE A 161 -28.70 19.49 35.22
C ILE A 161 -30.19 19.37 34.92
N ASP A 162 -30.68 20.21 34.00
CA ASP A 162 -32.07 20.16 33.55
C ASP A 162 -32.20 19.12 32.42
N TRP A 163 -32.42 17.86 32.81
CA TRP A 163 -32.58 16.76 31.88
C TRP A 163 -34.05 16.43 31.69
N THR A 164 -34.48 16.42 30.43
CA THR A 164 -35.81 15.95 30.06
C THR A 164 -35.92 14.45 30.40
N PRO A 165 -36.79 14.05 31.34
CA PRO A 165 -36.93 12.66 31.70
C PRO A 165 -37.56 11.87 30.54
N ILE A 166 -36.98 10.71 30.22
CA ILE A 166 -37.54 9.81 29.21
C ILE A 166 -38.82 9.16 29.76
N VAL A 167 -38.82 8.85 31.07
CA VAL A 167 -39.93 8.25 31.81
C VAL A 167 -40.14 9.04 33.09
N SER A 168 -41.40 9.20 33.51
CA SER A 168 -41.78 9.96 34.70
C SER A 168 -41.22 9.38 36.00
N ASP A 169 -41.02 8.06 36.08
CA ASP A 169 -40.42 7.42 37.25
C ASP A 169 -38.90 7.69 37.30
N PRO A 170 -38.39 8.35 38.36
CA PRO A 170 -36.98 8.69 38.50
C PRO A 170 -36.05 7.47 38.50
N THR A 171 -36.49 6.36 39.12
CA THR A 171 -35.68 5.15 39.26
C THR A 171 -35.54 4.42 37.94
N LEU A 172 -36.65 4.22 37.22
CA LEU A 172 -36.64 3.65 35.88
C LEU A 172 -35.86 4.51 34.89
N ASN A 173 -36.00 5.84 34.95
CA ASN A 173 -35.22 6.77 34.13
C ASN A 173 -33.70 6.64 34.41
N GLY A 174 -33.31 6.47 35.68
CA GLY A 174 -31.94 6.19 36.08
C GLY A 174 -31.38 4.89 35.48
N ILE A 175 -32.16 3.81 35.52
CA ILE A 175 -31.75 2.49 34.98
C ILE A 175 -31.63 2.54 33.44
N ILE A 176 -32.56 3.21 32.75
CA ILE A 176 -32.52 3.36 31.29
C ILE A 176 -31.28 4.16 30.88
N THR A 177 -31.05 5.31 31.50
CA THR A 177 -29.88 6.16 31.21
C THR A 177 -28.56 5.45 31.54
N LEU A 178 -28.52 4.64 32.61
CA LEU A 178 -27.38 3.80 32.94
C LEU A 178 -27.10 2.78 31.83
N SER A 179 -28.14 2.09 31.37
CA SER A 179 -28.03 1.08 30.30
C SER A 179 -27.51 1.68 29.00
N VAL A 180 -28.04 2.85 28.59
CA VAL A 180 -27.57 3.58 27.41
C VAL A 180 -26.10 3.98 27.56
N SER A 181 -25.72 4.53 28.72
CA SER A 181 -24.36 4.96 28.99
C SER A 181 -23.35 3.80 28.92
N LEU A 182 -23.72 2.63 29.46
CA LEU A 182 -22.91 1.41 29.38
C LEU A 182 -22.79 0.90 27.94
N ILE A 183 -23.85 0.94 27.15
CA ILE A 183 -23.80 0.59 25.72
C ILE A 183 -22.86 1.54 24.96
N THR A 184 -22.95 2.85 25.22
CA THR A 184 -22.06 3.85 24.62
C THR A 184 -20.60 3.59 25.00
N ALA A 185 -20.32 3.29 26.27
CA ALA A 185 -18.98 2.94 26.73
C ALA A 185 -18.45 1.67 26.04
N ALA A 186 -19.29 0.62 25.97
CA ALA A 186 -18.95 -0.63 25.30
C ALA A 186 -18.64 -0.43 23.81
N MET A 187 -19.39 0.45 23.13
CA MET A 187 -19.15 0.79 21.73
C MET A 187 -17.82 1.52 21.55
N GLY A 188 -17.45 2.43 22.46
CA GLY A 188 -16.14 3.06 22.49
C GLY A 188 -14.99 2.05 22.66
N ILE A 189 -15.14 1.08 23.56
CA ILE A 189 -14.16 0.00 23.78
C ILE A 189 -14.05 -0.90 22.54
N LEU A 190 -15.17 -1.22 21.90
CA LEU A 190 -15.20 -2.00 20.66
C LEU A 190 -14.43 -1.28 19.54
N LEU A 191 -14.57 0.05 19.43
CA LEU A 191 -13.77 0.84 18.49
C LEU A 191 -12.27 0.78 18.82
N PHE A 192 -11.85 0.86 20.07
CA PHE A 192 -10.43 0.65 20.42
C PHE A 192 -9.91 -0.73 20.00
N TRP A 193 -10.73 -1.76 20.21
CA TRP A 193 -10.38 -3.12 19.80
C TRP A 193 -10.23 -3.23 18.28
N PHE A 194 -11.14 -2.64 17.51
CA PHE A 194 -11.08 -2.61 16.05
C PHE A 194 -9.89 -1.77 15.54
N GLY A 195 -9.56 -0.68 16.23
CA GLY A 195 -8.38 0.15 15.96
C GLY A 195 -7.06 -0.63 15.98
N ARG A 196 -6.98 -1.70 16.78
CA ARG A 196 -5.80 -2.59 16.81
C ARG A 196 -5.57 -3.29 15.47
N TYR A 197 -6.63 -3.60 14.71
CA TYR A 197 -6.52 -4.19 13.37
C TYR A 197 -6.06 -3.15 12.34
N ILE A 198 -6.57 -1.91 12.43
CA ILE A 198 -6.17 -0.79 11.57
C ILE A 198 -4.68 -0.50 11.72
N MET A 199 -4.16 -0.48 12.96
CA MET A 199 -2.74 -0.23 13.22
C MET A 199 -1.82 -1.31 12.64
N ARG A 200 -2.27 -2.56 12.56
CA ARG A 200 -1.48 -3.63 11.91
C ARG A 200 -1.36 -3.38 10.41
N GLY A 201 -2.46 -3.02 9.75
CA GLY A 201 -2.45 -2.65 8.33
C GLY A 201 -1.61 -1.41 8.04
N PHE A 202 -1.73 -0.39 8.88
CA PHE A 202 -0.98 0.86 8.73
C PHE A 202 0.54 0.66 8.90
N LYS A 203 0.96 -0.13 9.89
CA LYS A 203 2.39 -0.48 10.08
C LYS A 203 2.98 -1.16 8.85
N PHE A 204 2.22 -2.07 8.22
CA PHE A 204 2.63 -2.73 6.99
C PHE A 204 2.80 -1.75 5.81
N LEU A 205 1.88 -0.79 5.68
CA LEU A 205 1.97 0.25 4.64
C LEU A 205 3.18 1.16 4.83
N ILE A 206 3.51 1.53 6.07
CA ILE A 206 4.70 2.37 6.36
C ILE A 206 6.01 1.57 6.21
N SER A 207 6.03 0.28 6.55
CA SER A 207 7.29 -0.48 6.52
C SER A 207 7.82 -0.69 5.10
N MET A 208 6.95 -0.85 4.10
CA MET A 208 7.36 -1.06 2.70
C MET A 208 8.31 0.01 2.12
N PRO A 209 7.98 1.31 2.15
CA PRO A 209 8.88 2.33 1.61
C PRO A 209 10.19 2.44 2.41
N PHE A 210 10.15 2.27 3.73
CA PHE A 210 11.36 2.33 4.57
C PHE A 210 12.33 1.19 4.26
N GLU A 211 11.82 -0.02 4.00
CA GLU A 211 12.64 -1.17 3.61
C GLU A 211 13.31 -0.94 2.25
N LYS A 212 12.58 -0.43 1.25
CA LYS A 212 13.17 -0.06 -0.06
C LYS A 212 14.25 1.00 0.07
N ILE A 213 14.02 2.05 0.87
CA ILE A 213 15.03 3.11 1.10
C ILE A 213 16.29 2.53 1.77
N LYS A 214 16.11 1.62 2.73
CA LYS A 214 17.23 0.96 3.43
C LYS A 214 18.02 0.06 2.48
N GLU A 215 17.35 -0.66 1.59
CA GLU A 215 17.98 -1.50 0.58
C GLU A 215 18.77 -0.68 -0.46
N ILE A 216 18.22 0.45 -0.92
CA ILE A 216 18.91 1.39 -1.82
C ILE A 216 20.16 1.97 -1.16
N LYS A 217 20.08 2.40 0.12
CA LYS A 217 21.26 2.86 0.88
C LYS A 217 22.31 1.75 1.01
N ARG A 218 21.89 0.49 1.22
CA ARG A 218 22.80 -0.65 1.32
C ARG A 218 23.51 -0.92 -0.01
N LYS A 219 22.80 -0.90 -1.14
CA LYS A 219 23.38 -1.05 -2.49
C LYS A 219 24.39 0.07 -2.81
N ARG A 220 24.08 1.33 -2.45
CA ARG A 220 25.03 2.45 -2.64
C ARG A 220 26.30 2.31 -1.80
N ARG A 221 26.21 1.83 -0.56
CA ARG A 221 27.40 1.56 0.28
C ARG A 221 28.29 0.46 -0.31
N LEU A 222 27.69 -0.62 -0.81
CA LEU A 222 28.44 -1.73 -1.42
C LEU A 222 29.13 -1.31 -2.73
N ASN A 223 28.44 -0.54 -3.59
CA ASN A 223 29.05 -0.02 -4.82
C ASN A 223 30.10 1.07 -4.58
N GLY A 224 30.02 1.80 -3.46
CA GLY A 224 31.04 2.79 -3.06
C GLY A 224 32.35 2.17 -2.59
N ILE A 225 32.31 0.99 -1.96
CA ILE A 225 33.51 0.28 -1.49
C ILE A 225 34.28 -0.35 -2.65
N GLY A 226 33.60 -0.80 -3.71
CA GLY A 226 34.25 -1.37 -4.90
C GLY A 226 35.06 -0.39 -5.76
N ARG A 227 34.75 0.92 -5.72
CA ARG A 227 35.51 1.95 -6.46
C ARG A 227 36.79 2.41 -5.76
N GLY A 228 36.98 2.11 -4.46
CA GLY A 228 38.15 2.54 -3.70
C GLY A 228 39.39 1.64 -3.84
N GLN A 229 39.26 0.41 -4.33
CA GLN A 229 40.37 -0.54 -4.44
C GLN A 229 41.06 -0.58 -5.81
N GLY A 230 40.49 0.07 -6.84
CA GLY A 230 41.10 0.14 -8.19
C GLY A 230 42.13 1.24 -8.39
N ALA A 231 42.36 2.13 -7.42
CA ALA A 231 43.22 3.31 -7.57
C ALA A 231 44.60 3.20 -6.89
N ARG A 232 45.03 1.99 -6.49
CA ARG A 232 46.34 1.77 -5.83
C ARG A 232 47.36 0.95 -6.65
N HIS A 233 47.10 0.74 -7.94
CA HIS A 233 48.07 0.18 -8.86
C HIS A 233 48.21 1.08 -10.08
N VAL A 234 48.83 2.24 -9.89
CA VAL A 234 49.54 3.00 -10.93
C VAL A 234 50.84 3.47 -10.31
#